data_AF-D2VTE2-F1
#
_entry.id   AF-D2VTE2-F1
#
_cell.length_a   1.000
_cell.length_b   1.000
_cell.length_c   1.000
_cell.angle_alpha   90.00
_cell.angle_beta   90.00
_cell.angle_gamma   90.00
#
_symmetry.space_group_name_H-M   'P 1'
#
loop_
_entity.id
_entity.type
_entity.pdbx_description
1 polymer ?
#
loop_
_entity_poly.entity_id
_entity_poly.type
_entity_poly.pdbx_seq_one_letter_code
_entity_poly.pdbx_strand_id
1 'polypeptide(L)'
;MHKQIPSPSSTLIKLDKFSDTDDWPVQVSEWTCPSCSHQNQKSYKCCENCSFQSSQFFFNNRGAHFKSEKKIDKFYQVFKKKKVFLPVVHVWDVAHALKNAKLLYDHHVDGLFLINNNCSADILIDAIKSVRREFPDKWLGINILGISIRELFLKIADLDFDGLWLDSAMITEESEFQNIAEFIQDQLGSMNFKGLYFGGIAFKYQRTVIKDLKKVIDIASSYVDVILTSGEATGMQIKEEKLKKFTELVKCNPLGIASGVTNKNLITSIKHADVFIVGTYIEHYVTGDIVEEKLEEMLKLFQMYNEMLEKRKQDDIQ
;
A
#
# COMPACT_ATOMS: atom_id res chain seq x y z
N MET A 1 28.27 50.66 20.21
CA MET A 1 28.62 49.38 20.84
C MET A 1 27.72 48.29 20.27
N HIS A 2 28.17 47.66 19.18
CA HIS A 2 27.51 46.50 18.58
C HIS A 2 27.95 45.23 19.33
N LYS A 3 26.98 44.41 19.78
CA LYS A 3 27.26 43.04 20.22
C LYS A 3 26.86 42.08 19.11
N GLN A 4 27.86 41.36 18.60
CA GLN A 4 27.76 40.29 17.62
C GLN A 4 27.03 39.08 18.22
N ILE A 5 26.18 38.46 17.41
CA ILE A 5 25.60 37.13 17.65
C ILE A 5 26.48 36.13 16.88
N PRO A 6 26.98 35.04 17.48
CA PRO A 6 27.79 34.06 16.77
C PRO A 6 26.93 33.13 15.90
N SER A 7 27.40 32.88 14.68
CA SER A 7 26.84 31.92 13.71
C SER A 7 27.01 30.47 14.17
N PRO A 8 26.06 29.55 13.91
CA PRO A 8 26.28 28.13 14.13
C PRO A 8 27.22 27.58 13.05
N SER A 9 28.32 26.99 13.49
CA SER A 9 29.32 26.33 12.66
C SER A 9 28.73 25.11 11.95
N SER A 10 28.98 25.04 10.64
CA SER A 10 28.82 23.85 9.82
C SER A 10 29.71 22.71 10.31
N THR A 11 29.13 21.57 10.64
CA THR A 11 29.85 20.29 10.65
C THR A 11 29.10 19.32 9.74
N LEU A 12 29.60 19.25 8.50
CA LEU A 12 29.28 18.23 7.52
C LEU A 12 29.72 16.88 8.09
N ILE A 13 28.76 16.03 8.47
CA ILE A 13 29.02 14.61 8.68
C ILE A 13 28.80 13.93 7.32
N LYS A 14 29.87 13.32 6.81
CA LYS A 14 29.87 12.50 5.60
C LYS A 14 28.90 11.34 5.77
N LEU A 15 27.94 11.22 4.85
CA LEU A 15 27.11 10.04 4.68
C LEU A 15 27.91 8.99 3.91
N ASP A 16 28.59 8.11 4.64
CA ASP A 16 29.05 6.85 4.09
C ASP A 16 27.92 5.82 4.16
N LYS A 17 27.89 4.98 3.12
CA LYS A 17 26.89 3.97 2.75
C LYS A 17 26.47 3.09 3.95
N PHE A 18 25.17 2.99 4.19
CA PHE A 18 24.58 1.92 5.01
C PHE A 18 23.86 0.92 4.11
N SER A 19 24.25 -0.34 4.25
CA SER A 19 23.68 -1.54 3.63
C SER A 19 22.50 -2.07 4.45
N ASP A 20 21.47 -2.58 3.77
CA ASP A 20 20.22 -3.13 4.34
C ASP A 20 20.39 -4.46 5.11
N THR A 21 21.36 -4.55 6.01
CA THR A 21 21.55 -5.72 6.87
C THR A 21 21.88 -5.29 8.29
N ASP A 22 20.87 -4.88 9.05
CA ASP A 22 20.99 -4.77 10.51
C ASP A 22 20.21 -5.89 11.18
N ASP A 23 20.97 -6.92 11.56
CA ASP A 23 20.69 -7.78 12.70
C ASP A 23 20.41 -6.87 13.92
N TRP A 24 19.21 -6.98 14.49
CA TRP A 24 18.86 -6.25 15.70
C TRP A 24 19.54 -6.91 16.91
N PRO A 25 20.36 -6.21 17.70
CA PRO A 25 20.77 -6.71 18.99
C PRO A 25 19.58 -6.60 19.95
N VAL A 26 19.05 -7.74 20.39
CA VAL A 26 18.18 -7.82 21.57
C VAL A 26 19.04 -7.50 22.79
N GLN A 27 19.24 -6.22 23.09
CA GLN A 27 19.66 -5.79 24.41
C GLN A 27 18.44 -5.40 25.21
N VAL A 28 18.00 -6.35 26.04
CA VAL A 28 17.07 -6.08 27.14
C VAL A 28 17.84 -5.24 28.16
N SER A 29 17.67 -3.93 28.14
CA SER A 29 18.12 -3.10 29.26
C SER A 29 17.14 -3.29 30.42
N GLU A 30 17.68 -3.65 31.58
CA GLU A 30 16.93 -3.88 32.81
C GLU A 30 16.16 -2.61 33.21
N TRP A 31 14.84 -2.65 33.14
CA TRP A 31 14.00 -1.59 33.72
C TRP A 31 13.77 -1.88 35.19
N THR A 32 14.22 -0.98 36.06
CA THR A 32 13.94 -1.02 37.51
C THR A 32 12.74 -0.12 37.82
N CYS A 33 11.75 -0.69 38.50
CA CYS A 33 10.60 0.06 39.01
C CYS A 33 11.05 1.01 40.13
N PRO A 34 10.79 2.33 40.06
CA PRO A 34 11.30 3.31 41.04
C PRO A 34 10.77 3.14 42.47
N SER A 35 9.77 2.28 42.68
CA SER A 35 9.05 2.12 43.95
C SER A 35 9.27 0.76 44.63
N CYS A 36 10.02 -0.18 44.03
CA CYS A 36 10.38 -1.43 44.71
C CYS A 36 11.80 -1.89 44.33
N SER A 37 12.68 -1.90 45.33
CA SER A 37 14.08 -2.32 45.20
C SER A 37 14.22 -3.85 45.23
N HIS A 38 13.64 -4.56 44.26
CA HIS A 38 13.93 -5.97 44.05
C HIS A 38 14.20 -6.24 42.55
N GLN A 39 15.44 -6.61 42.25
CA GLN A 39 15.76 -7.30 41.00
C GLN A 39 15.25 -8.74 41.14
N ASN A 40 14.28 -9.17 40.32
CA ASN A 40 14.22 -10.59 40.02
C ASN A 40 13.57 -10.96 38.70
N GLN A 41 14.21 -11.97 38.11
CA GLN A 41 14.07 -12.52 36.77
C GLN A 41 12.75 -13.29 36.59
N LYS A 42 12.18 -13.19 35.38
CA LYS A 42 11.21 -14.13 34.80
C LYS A 42 9.98 -14.46 35.66
N SER A 43 9.06 -13.50 35.86
CA SER A 43 7.62 -13.77 35.90
C SER A 43 6.82 -12.46 35.98
N TYR A 44 5.87 -12.26 35.07
CA TYR A 44 4.93 -11.14 35.13
C TYR A 44 3.80 -11.46 36.11
N LYS A 45 4.05 -11.27 37.41
CA LYS A 45 2.98 -11.08 38.40
C LYS A 45 3.11 -9.67 38.96
N CYS A 46 2.19 -8.80 38.55
CA CYS A 46 2.13 -7.43 39.07
C CYS A 46 1.57 -7.45 40.51
N CYS A 47 2.16 -6.63 41.38
CA CYS A 47 1.84 -6.52 42.81
C CYS A 47 0.51 -5.77 43.02
N GLU A 48 -0.39 -6.32 43.84
CA GLU A 48 -1.78 -5.85 44.03
C GLU A 48 -1.95 -4.49 44.75
N ASN A 49 -0.87 -3.81 45.16
CA ASN A 49 -0.95 -2.63 46.04
C ASN A 49 -0.45 -1.29 45.46
N CYS A 50 -0.31 -1.14 44.14
CA CYS A 50 0.09 0.15 43.56
C CYS A 50 -1.14 0.94 43.07
N SER A 51 -1.59 1.90 43.87
CA SER A 51 -2.64 2.88 43.54
C SER A 51 -2.08 4.01 42.65
N PHE A 52 -1.68 3.68 41.43
CA PHE A 52 -1.53 4.65 40.36
C PHE A 52 -2.68 4.41 39.38
N GLN A 53 -3.54 5.40 39.20
CA GLN A 53 -4.64 5.36 38.23
C GLN A 53 -4.05 5.18 36.83
N SER A 54 -3.95 3.93 36.39
CA SER A 54 -3.76 3.60 34.99
C SER A 54 -5.05 3.94 34.28
N SER A 55 -4.98 4.93 33.40
CA SER A 55 -5.95 5.10 32.33
C SER A 55 -5.90 3.84 31.45
N GLN A 56 -6.71 2.85 31.84
CA GLN A 56 -7.31 1.79 31.04
C GLN A 56 -6.55 1.42 29.76
N PHE A 57 -5.47 0.64 29.91
CA PHE A 57 -5.13 -0.35 28.90
C PHE A 57 -6.21 -1.43 28.93
N PHE A 58 -7.26 -1.24 28.15
CA PHE A 58 -8.23 -2.29 27.83
C PHE A 58 -7.53 -3.36 26.98
N PHE A 59 -6.85 -4.31 27.61
CA PHE A 59 -6.76 -5.66 27.08
C PHE A 59 -8.15 -6.31 27.23
N ASN A 60 -9.10 -5.85 26.42
CA ASN A 60 -10.32 -6.61 26.20
C ASN A 60 -9.96 -7.78 25.31
N ASN A 61 -10.18 -8.98 25.84
CA ASN A 61 -10.51 -10.18 25.09
C ASN A 61 -11.40 -9.81 23.89
N ARG A 62 -10.79 -9.60 22.72
CA ARG A 62 -11.48 -9.62 21.42
C ARG A 62 -11.13 -10.90 20.69
N GLY A 63 -11.40 -12.02 21.37
CA GLY A 63 -12.16 -13.08 20.74
C GLY A 63 -13.57 -12.55 20.46
N ALA A 64 -13.69 -11.68 19.45
CA ALA A 64 -14.96 -11.13 19.01
C ALA A 64 -15.02 -11.33 17.51
N HIS A 65 -15.91 -12.23 17.10
CA HIS A 65 -16.37 -12.40 15.74
C HIS A 65 -16.62 -11.03 15.08
N PHE A 66 -15.63 -10.51 14.34
CA PHE A 66 -15.92 -9.59 13.25
C PHE A 66 -16.67 -10.43 12.22
N LYS A 67 -17.98 -10.20 12.07
CA LYS A 67 -18.66 -10.58 10.84
C LYS A 67 -17.93 -9.83 9.73
N SER A 68 -16.99 -10.49 9.06
CA SER A 68 -16.25 -9.90 7.97
C SER A 68 -17.24 -9.61 6.86
N GLU A 69 -17.55 -8.34 6.65
CA GLU A 69 -17.90 -7.90 5.31
C GLU A 69 -16.74 -8.38 4.43
N LYS A 70 -17.02 -9.18 3.39
CA LYS A 70 -15.92 -9.74 2.60
C LYS A 70 -15.15 -8.56 2.01
N LYS A 71 -13.82 -8.59 2.04
CA LYS A 71 -12.98 -7.50 1.48
C LYS A 71 -13.31 -7.24 0.00
N ILE A 72 -13.72 -8.29 -0.69
CA ILE A 72 -14.34 -8.24 -2.02
C ILE A 72 -15.52 -7.27 -2.08
N ASP A 73 -16.45 -7.30 -1.11
CA ASP A 73 -17.63 -6.44 -1.09
C ASP A 73 -17.23 -4.96 -0.97
N LYS A 74 -16.28 -4.62 -0.09
CA LYS A 74 -15.73 -3.25 0.04
C LYS A 74 -15.16 -2.76 -1.30
N PHE A 75 -14.37 -3.58 -1.98
CA PHE A 75 -13.81 -3.23 -3.29
C PHE A 75 -14.90 -2.99 -4.35
N TYR A 76 -15.92 -3.86 -4.39
CA TYR A 76 -17.05 -3.70 -5.31
C TYR A 76 -17.91 -2.47 -4.99
N GLN A 77 -18.04 -2.09 -3.71
CA GLN A 77 -18.73 -0.86 -3.31
C GLN A 77 -17.99 0.38 -3.83
N VAL A 78 -16.65 0.38 -3.79
CA VAL A 78 -15.82 1.49 -4.28
C VAL A 78 -15.92 1.64 -5.80
N PHE A 79 -15.64 0.58 -6.57
CA PHE A 79 -15.49 0.71 -8.02
C PHE A 79 -16.72 0.31 -8.84
N LYS A 80 -17.64 -0.47 -8.26
CA LYS A 80 -18.84 -1.00 -8.94
C LYS A 80 -18.54 -1.75 -10.25
N LYS A 81 -17.31 -2.27 -10.38
CA LYS A 81 -16.79 -2.98 -11.56
C LYS A 81 -16.03 -4.23 -11.12
N LYS A 82 -16.04 -5.26 -11.98
CA LYS A 82 -15.30 -6.50 -11.74
C LYS A 82 -13.82 -6.37 -12.08
N LYS A 83 -13.52 -5.65 -13.17
CA LYS A 83 -12.15 -5.41 -13.65
C LYS A 83 -11.89 -3.92 -13.61
N VAL A 84 -11.00 -3.51 -12.72
CA VAL A 84 -10.68 -2.11 -12.41
C VAL A 84 -9.31 -1.75 -12.98
N PHE A 85 -9.23 -0.60 -13.63
CA PHE A 85 -8.01 -0.08 -14.21
C PHE A 85 -7.57 1.19 -13.48
N LEU A 86 -6.41 1.13 -12.82
CA LEU A 86 -5.84 2.23 -12.05
C LEU A 86 -4.49 2.66 -12.66
N PRO A 87 -4.50 3.68 -13.53
CA PRO A 87 -3.30 4.35 -14.00
C PRO A 87 -2.37 4.80 -12.87
N VAL A 88 -1.07 4.73 -13.11
CA VAL A 88 -0.02 5.28 -12.23
C VAL A 88 0.58 6.50 -12.89
N VAL A 89 0.76 7.57 -12.12
CA VAL A 89 1.59 8.71 -12.49
C VAL A 89 2.86 8.65 -11.65
N HIS A 90 3.99 8.38 -12.29
CA HIS A 90 5.30 8.50 -11.63
C HIS A 90 5.65 9.99 -11.54
N VAL A 91 5.42 10.58 -10.36
CA VAL A 91 5.48 12.04 -10.15
C VAL A 91 6.90 12.56 -10.31
N TRP A 92 7.04 13.66 -11.06
CA TRP A 92 8.28 14.44 -11.16
C TRP A 92 8.18 15.70 -10.30
N ASP A 93 7.07 16.43 -10.46
CA ASP A 93 6.70 17.60 -9.68
C ASP A 93 5.17 17.76 -9.63
N VAL A 94 4.70 18.81 -8.95
CA VAL A 94 3.27 19.09 -8.78
C VAL A 94 2.57 19.40 -10.11
N ALA A 95 3.23 20.13 -11.02
CA ALA A 95 2.64 20.50 -12.31
C ALA A 95 2.48 19.29 -13.22
N HIS A 96 3.49 18.41 -13.24
CA HIS A 96 3.45 17.11 -13.91
C HIS A 96 2.32 16.23 -13.37
N ALA A 97 2.16 16.15 -12.04
CA ALA A 97 1.08 15.37 -11.42
C ALA A 97 -0.30 15.91 -11.79
N LEU A 98 -0.52 17.23 -11.71
CA LEU A 98 -1.80 17.86 -12.06
C LEU A 98 -2.15 17.69 -13.54
N LYS A 99 -1.19 17.90 -14.44
CA LYS A 99 -1.39 17.72 -15.89
C LYS A 99 -1.86 16.30 -16.21
N ASN A 100 -1.17 15.29 -15.68
CA ASN A 100 -1.47 13.90 -15.95
C ASN A 100 -2.75 13.43 -15.24
N ALA A 101 -2.98 13.86 -14.00
CA ALA A 101 -4.24 13.59 -13.30
C ALA A 101 -5.45 14.17 -14.04
N LYS A 102 -5.33 15.41 -14.56
CA LYS A 102 -6.38 16.02 -15.37
C LYS A 102 -6.72 15.17 -16.59
N LEU A 103 -5.71 14.79 -17.39
CA LEU A 103 -5.93 13.95 -18.57
C LEU A 103 -6.63 12.64 -18.21
N LEU A 104 -6.14 11.95 -17.17
CA LEU A 104 -6.72 10.69 -16.72
C LEU A 104 -8.18 10.84 -16.27
N TYR A 105 -8.52 11.88 -15.51
CA TYR A 105 -9.87 12.11 -15.02
C TYR A 105 -10.84 12.62 -16.09
N ASP A 106 -10.37 13.39 -17.06
CA ASP A 106 -11.13 13.78 -18.25
C ASP A 106 -11.54 12.54 -19.07
N HIS A 107 -10.71 11.49 -19.06
CA HIS A 107 -10.98 10.17 -19.65
C HIS A 107 -11.76 9.21 -18.74
N HIS A 108 -12.24 9.67 -17.59
CA HIS A 108 -13.09 8.90 -16.67
C HIS A 108 -12.48 7.57 -16.20
N VAL A 109 -11.17 7.53 -15.93
CA VAL A 109 -10.52 6.37 -15.30
C VAL A 109 -11.18 6.04 -13.96
N ASP A 110 -11.07 4.77 -13.52
CA ASP A 110 -11.67 4.31 -12.26
C ASP A 110 -11.07 5.01 -11.03
N GLY A 111 -9.83 5.47 -11.17
CA GLY A 111 -9.02 6.14 -10.16
C GLY A 111 -7.57 6.16 -10.63
N LEU A 112 -6.67 6.82 -9.90
CA LEU A 112 -5.24 6.79 -10.22
C LEU A 112 -4.38 6.64 -8.97
N PHE A 113 -3.12 6.24 -9.15
CA PHE A 113 -2.09 6.27 -8.11
C PHE A 113 -1.02 7.32 -8.43
N LEU A 114 -0.59 8.06 -7.41
CA LEU A 114 0.63 8.88 -7.46
C LEU A 114 1.77 8.16 -6.73
N ILE A 115 2.96 8.13 -7.34
CA ILE A 115 4.14 7.44 -6.79
C ILE A 115 5.43 8.25 -7.01
N ASN A 116 6.34 8.25 -6.03
CA ASN A 116 7.57 9.05 -6.02
C ASN A 116 8.80 8.30 -6.58
N ASN A 117 8.67 7.68 -7.75
CA ASN A 117 9.84 7.06 -8.39
C ASN A 117 10.88 8.07 -8.89
N ASN A 118 10.44 9.29 -9.21
CA ASN A 118 11.27 10.33 -9.84
C ASN A 118 11.39 11.60 -8.98
N CYS A 119 10.87 11.58 -7.75
CA CYS A 119 10.88 12.73 -6.85
C CYS A 119 11.02 12.31 -5.37
N SER A 120 11.17 13.28 -4.47
CA SER A 120 11.19 13.00 -3.03
C SER A 120 9.78 12.70 -2.50
N ALA A 121 9.70 12.08 -1.33
CA ALA A 121 8.44 11.91 -0.62
C ALA A 121 7.72 13.26 -0.41
N ASP A 122 8.44 14.32 -0.06
CA ASP A 122 7.84 15.64 0.18
C ASP A 122 7.23 16.25 -1.09
N ILE A 123 7.87 16.10 -2.25
CA ILE A 123 7.31 16.55 -3.54
C ILE A 123 6.03 15.76 -3.85
N LEU A 124 6.01 14.45 -3.59
CA LEU A 124 4.81 13.64 -3.76
C LEU A 124 3.68 14.08 -2.82
N ILE A 125 3.98 14.42 -1.56
CA ILE A 125 2.99 14.95 -0.62
C ILE A 125 2.35 16.24 -1.15
N ASP A 126 3.15 17.15 -1.68
CA ASP A 126 2.65 18.40 -2.28
C ASP A 126 1.81 18.13 -3.54
N ALA A 127 2.21 17.13 -4.34
CA ALA A 127 1.43 16.69 -5.50
C ALA A 127 0.08 16.09 -5.09
N ILE A 128 0.05 15.20 -4.08
CA ILE A 128 -1.18 14.60 -3.54
C ILE A 128 -2.15 15.68 -3.08
N LYS A 129 -1.68 16.64 -2.26
CA LYS A 129 -2.51 17.76 -1.78
C LYS A 129 -3.08 18.59 -2.93
N SER A 130 -2.26 18.83 -3.96
CA SER A 130 -2.67 19.64 -5.11
C SER A 130 -3.68 18.91 -5.99
N VAL A 131 -3.46 17.63 -6.27
CA VAL A 131 -4.40 16.80 -7.05
C VAL A 131 -5.71 16.61 -6.31
N ARG A 132 -5.68 16.33 -4.99
CA ARG A 132 -6.91 16.23 -4.19
C ARG A 132 -7.72 17.53 -4.20
N ARG A 133 -7.06 18.68 -4.07
CA ARG A 133 -7.73 19.99 -4.10
C ARG A 133 -8.39 20.30 -5.45
N GLU A 134 -7.74 19.93 -6.55
CA GLU A 134 -8.28 20.13 -7.90
C GLU A 134 -9.42 19.14 -8.22
N PHE A 135 -9.31 17.91 -7.69
CA PHE A 135 -10.23 16.80 -7.99
C PHE A 135 -10.78 16.15 -6.71
N PRO A 136 -11.56 16.89 -5.88
CA PRO A 136 -11.96 16.44 -4.55
C PRO A 136 -12.76 15.14 -4.56
N ASP A 137 -13.62 14.95 -5.58
CA ASP A 137 -14.53 13.80 -5.67
C ASP A 137 -13.95 12.60 -6.44
N LYS A 138 -12.69 12.66 -6.90
CA LYS A 138 -12.07 11.61 -7.70
C LYS A 138 -11.27 10.64 -6.82
N TRP A 139 -11.27 9.36 -7.18
CA TRP A 139 -10.53 8.34 -6.43
C TRP A 139 -9.03 8.52 -6.62
N LEU A 140 -8.31 8.80 -5.53
CA LEU A 140 -6.88 9.08 -5.51
C LEU A 140 -6.13 8.12 -4.58
N GLY A 141 -5.30 7.26 -5.16
CA GLY A 141 -4.39 6.39 -4.44
C GLY A 141 -2.98 6.96 -4.33
N ILE A 142 -2.23 6.50 -3.33
CA ILE A 142 -0.85 6.90 -3.07
C ILE A 142 0.06 5.68 -2.87
N ASN A 143 1.31 5.80 -3.30
CA ASN A 143 2.41 4.90 -2.94
C ASN A 143 3.65 5.75 -2.64
N ILE A 144 4.11 5.73 -1.39
CA ILE A 144 5.30 6.49 -0.96
C ILE A 144 6.45 5.51 -0.71
N LEU A 145 7.43 5.55 -1.61
CA LEU A 145 8.62 4.72 -1.63
C LEU A 145 9.78 5.35 -0.84
N GLY A 146 10.67 4.48 -0.35
CA GLY A 146 11.96 4.89 0.22
C GLY A 146 11.90 5.43 1.65
N ILE A 147 10.78 5.24 2.35
CA ILE A 147 10.61 5.66 3.75
C ILE A 147 10.14 4.50 4.62
N SER A 148 10.38 4.60 5.92
CA SER A 148 9.91 3.60 6.90
C SER A 148 8.39 3.65 7.08
N ILE A 149 7.77 2.56 7.54
CA ILE A 149 6.33 2.52 7.86
C ILE A 149 5.95 3.57 8.92
N ARG A 150 6.82 3.83 9.90
CA ARG A 150 6.59 4.87 10.91
C ARG A 150 6.59 6.26 10.28
N GLU A 151 7.58 6.55 9.44
CA GLU A 151 7.68 7.83 8.75
C GLU A 151 6.52 8.04 7.77
N LEU A 152 6.09 7.00 7.06
CA LEU A 152 4.91 7.01 6.20
C LEU A 152 3.70 7.56 6.96
N PHE A 153 3.34 6.94 8.09
CA PHE A 153 2.16 7.35 8.86
C PHE A 153 2.27 8.76 9.46
N LEU A 154 3.49 9.25 9.74
CA LEU A 154 3.68 10.65 10.10
C LEU A 154 3.40 11.60 8.92
N LYS A 155 3.81 11.23 7.69
CA LYS A 155 3.62 12.08 6.51
C LYS A 155 2.18 12.07 5.97
N ILE A 156 1.47 10.96 6.10
CA ILE A 156 0.11 10.80 5.54
C ILE A 156 -1.03 11.18 6.50
N ALA A 157 -0.71 11.52 7.76
CA ALA A 157 -1.72 11.76 8.81
C ALA A 157 -2.79 12.80 8.44
N ASP A 158 -2.39 13.86 7.73
CA ASP A 158 -3.27 14.98 7.33
C ASP A 158 -3.63 14.94 5.83
N LEU A 159 -3.42 13.80 5.16
CA LEU A 159 -3.75 13.66 3.74
C LEU A 159 -5.12 13.03 3.55
N ASP A 160 -5.79 13.48 2.49
CA ASP A 160 -7.04 12.91 2.02
C ASP A 160 -6.80 12.10 0.74
N PHE A 161 -6.92 10.77 0.84
CA PHE A 161 -6.65 9.79 -0.20
C PHE A 161 -7.53 8.55 -0.01
N ASP A 162 -7.80 7.84 -1.10
CA ASP A 162 -8.74 6.71 -1.15
C ASP A 162 -8.07 5.34 -1.29
N GLY A 163 -6.76 5.32 -1.52
CA GLY A 163 -5.99 4.09 -1.68
C GLY A 163 -4.58 4.21 -1.09
N LEU A 164 -4.20 3.29 -0.22
CA LEU A 164 -2.81 3.12 0.21
C LEU A 164 -2.23 1.90 -0.47
N TRP A 165 -1.15 2.05 -1.21
CA TRP A 165 -0.39 0.94 -1.76
C TRP A 165 0.99 0.86 -1.10
N LEU A 166 1.28 -0.30 -0.50
CA LEU A 166 2.62 -0.69 -0.06
C LEU A 166 3.14 -1.88 -0.87
N ASP A 167 4.34 -1.75 -1.43
CA ASP A 167 5.00 -2.83 -2.20
C ASP A 167 5.22 -4.10 -1.35
N SER A 168 5.33 -3.94 -0.03
CA SER A 168 5.34 -5.05 0.92
C SER A 168 4.25 -4.85 1.96
N ALA A 169 3.37 -5.84 2.11
CA ALA A 169 2.40 -5.87 3.20
C ALA A 169 3.04 -6.16 4.59
N MET A 170 4.35 -6.41 4.63
CA MET A 170 5.12 -6.75 5.83
C MET A 170 4.60 -8.01 6.55
N ILE A 171 4.11 -8.98 5.76
CA ILE A 171 3.61 -10.29 6.23
C ILE A 171 4.69 -11.36 6.09
N THR A 172 4.82 -12.23 7.09
CA THR A 172 5.73 -13.38 7.08
C THR A 172 5.07 -14.67 7.59
N GLU A 173 5.40 -15.79 6.97
CA GLU A 173 5.00 -17.13 7.39
C GLU A 173 5.81 -17.67 8.58
N GLU A 174 6.90 -16.99 8.94
CA GLU A 174 7.88 -17.43 9.95
C GLU A 174 7.48 -17.06 11.39
N SER A 175 6.50 -16.18 11.55
CA SER A 175 5.99 -15.74 12.85
C SER A 175 4.48 -15.93 12.92
N GLU A 176 3.97 -16.29 14.09
CA GLU A 176 2.52 -16.26 14.37
C GLU A 176 2.02 -14.83 14.58
N PHE A 177 2.89 -13.93 15.07
CA PHE A 177 2.58 -12.51 15.30
C PHE A 177 3.01 -11.66 14.12
N GLN A 178 2.15 -10.74 13.67
CA GLN A 178 2.40 -9.88 12.52
C GLN A 178 2.50 -8.41 12.96
N ASN A 179 3.38 -8.13 13.93
CA ASN A 179 3.48 -6.84 14.63
C ASN A 179 3.43 -5.60 13.71
N ILE A 180 4.11 -5.63 12.55
CA ILE A 180 4.11 -4.50 11.61
C ILE A 180 2.77 -4.38 10.87
N ALA A 181 2.15 -5.49 10.47
CA ALA A 181 0.84 -5.47 9.83
C ALA A 181 -0.27 -5.07 10.82
N GLU A 182 -0.15 -5.51 12.09
CA GLU A 182 -1.00 -5.07 13.20
C GLU A 182 -0.84 -3.57 13.45
N PHE A 183 0.39 -3.07 13.51
CA PHE A 183 0.66 -1.63 13.61
C PHE A 183 0.04 -0.83 12.45
N ILE A 184 0.18 -1.32 11.20
CA ILE A 184 -0.45 -0.69 10.03
C ILE A 184 -1.97 -0.61 10.20
N GLN A 185 -2.62 -1.70 10.62
CA GLN A 185 -4.07 -1.72 10.86
C GLN A 185 -4.49 -0.74 11.96
N ASP A 186 -3.75 -0.68 13.07
CA ASP A 186 -4.02 0.25 14.16
C ASP A 186 -3.89 1.71 13.71
N GLN A 187 -2.88 2.03 12.90
CA GLN A 187 -2.72 3.37 12.35
C GLN A 187 -3.86 3.73 11.39
N LEU A 188 -4.21 2.85 10.45
CA LEU A 188 -5.33 3.06 9.53
C LEU A 188 -6.67 3.23 10.28
N GLY A 189 -6.88 2.45 11.34
CA GLY A 189 -8.05 2.59 12.22
C GLY A 189 -8.06 3.91 12.99
N SER A 190 -6.91 4.33 13.52
CA SER A 190 -6.77 5.57 14.31
C SER A 190 -7.00 6.83 13.47
N MET A 191 -6.60 6.82 12.20
CA MET A 191 -6.90 7.90 11.25
C MET A 191 -8.29 7.76 10.59
N ASN A 192 -9.08 6.75 10.99
CA ASN A 192 -10.40 6.46 10.43
C ASN A 192 -10.39 6.29 8.90
N PHE A 193 -9.31 5.70 8.36
CA PHE A 193 -9.11 5.53 6.92
C PHE A 193 -10.28 4.74 6.29
N LYS A 194 -10.92 5.34 5.27
CA LYS A 194 -12.06 4.74 4.55
C LYS A 194 -11.69 4.12 3.21
N GLY A 195 -10.50 4.42 2.71
CA GLY A 195 -10.00 3.91 1.45
C GLY A 195 -9.63 2.43 1.48
N LEU A 196 -9.01 1.96 0.39
CA LEU A 196 -8.56 0.58 0.21
C LEU A 196 -7.06 0.45 0.50
N TYR A 197 -6.70 -0.55 1.30
CA TYR A 197 -5.29 -0.91 1.50
C TYR A 197 -4.86 -2.04 0.55
N PHE A 198 -3.94 -1.72 -0.37
CA PHE A 198 -3.30 -2.63 -1.32
C PHE A 198 -1.95 -3.07 -0.75
N GLY A 199 -1.85 -4.33 -0.33
CA GLY A 199 -0.63 -4.89 0.24
C GLY A 199 0.08 -5.83 -0.73
N GLY A 200 1.34 -5.53 -1.02
CA GLY A 200 2.16 -6.33 -1.91
C GLY A 200 2.64 -7.64 -1.28
N ILE A 201 2.46 -8.75 -2.01
CA ILE A 201 2.88 -10.11 -1.67
C ILE A 201 3.66 -10.69 -2.85
N ALA A 202 4.83 -11.30 -2.58
CA ALA A 202 5.76 -11.76 -3.60
C ALA A 202 6.05 -10.65 -4.65
N PHE A 203 6.23 -9.42 -4.18
CA PHE A 203 6.36 -8.23 -5.02
C PHE A 203 7.81 -8.02 -5.46
N LYS A 204 8.03 -7.37 -6.61
CA LYS A 204 9.39 -7.06 -7.11
C LYS A 204 10.18 -6.27 -6.08
N TYR A 205 11.47 -6.55 -5.99
CA TYR A 205 12.43 -5.89 -5.10
C TYR A 205 12.16 -6.03 -3.59
N GLN A 206 11.09 -6.72 -3.20
CA GLN A 206 10.79 -7.03 -1.81
C GLN A 206 11.37 -8.39 -1.42
N ARG A 207 11.04 -8.87 -0.21
CA ARG A 207 11.47 -10.18 0.32
C ARG A 207 11.43 -11.25 -0.76
N THR A 208 12.61 -11.74 -1.12
CA THR A 208 12.82 -12.63 -2.28
C THR A 208 12.42 -14.07 -2.02
N VAL A 209 12.37 -14.49 -0.75
CA VAL A 209 12.07 -15.87 -0.35
C VAL A 209 10.80 -15.90 0.48
N ILE A 210 9.78 -16.57 -0.06
CA ILE A 210 8.55 -16.95 0.66
C ILE A 210 8.50 -18.47 0.65
N LYS A 211 8.65 -19.09 1.82
CA LYS A 211 8.69 -20.55 1.98
C LYS A 211 7.31 -21.17 1.77
N ASP A 212 6.28 -20.51 2.30
CA ASP A 212 4.89 -20.92 2.18
C ASP A 212 4.01 -19.77 1.70
N LEU A 213 3.86 -19.67 0.37
CA LEU A 213 3.05 -18.62 -0.26
C LEU A 213 1.59 -18.69 0.16
N LYS A 214 1.04 -19.90 0.36
CA LYS A 214 -0.36 -20.06 0.77
C LYS A 214 -0.56 -19.47 2.15
N LYS A 215 0.30 -19.84 3.12
CA LYS A 215 0.22 -19.30 4.48
C LYS A 215 0.36 -17.78 4.50
N VAL A 216 1.29 -17.20 3.72
CA VAL A 216 1.42 -15.73 3.60
C VAL A 216 0.14 -15.08 3.07
N ILE A 217 -0.47 -15.64 2.02
CA ILE A 217 -1.73 -15.12 1.44
C ILE A 217 -2.88 -15.23 2.43
N ASP A 218 -3.00 -16.36 3.13
CA ASP A 218 -4.04 -16.58 4.14
C ASP A 218 -3.94 -15.56 5.28
N ILE A 219 -2.71 -15.30 5.78
CA ILE A 219 -2.48 -14.27 6.81
C ILE A 219 -2.79 -12.89 6.23
N ALA A 220 -2.23 -12.53 5.08
CA ALA A 220 -2.38 -11.22 4.46
C ALA A 220 -3.85 -10.86 4.20
N SER A 221 -4.69 -11.84 3.85
CA SER A 221 -6.14 -11.66 3.63
C SER A 221 -6.87 -11.01 4.81
N SER A 222 -6.32 -11.13 6.02
CA SER A 222 -6.87 -10.49 7.24
C SER A 222 -6.42 -9.05 7.45
N TYR A 223 -5.31 -8.64 6.82
CA TYR A 223 -4.65 -7.34 7.03
C TYR A 223 -4.78 -6.38 5.86
N VAL A 224 -5.16 -6.85 4.67
CA VAL A 224 -5.25 -6.01 3.47
C VAL A 224 -6.66 -6.04 2.91
N ASP A 225 -7.04 -5.00 2.16
CA ASP A 225 -8.28 -5.03 1.38
C ASP A 225 -8.03 -5.71 0.02
N VAL A 226 -6.91 -5.40 -0.63
CA VAL A 226 -6.50 -5.96 -1.92
C VAL A 226 -5.14 -6.66 -1.79
N ILE A 227 -5.06 -7.91 -2.24
CA ILE A 227 -3.78 -8.61 -2.36
C ILE A 227 -3.16 -8.20 -3.69
N LEU A 228 -1.99 -7.58 -3.63
CA LEU A 228 -1.29 -7.09 -4.80
C LEU A 228 -0.03 -7.91 -5.08
N THR A 229 0.23 -8.24 -6.34
CA THR A 229 1.50 -8.87 -6.78
C THR A 229 2.03 -8.15 -8.02
N SER A 230 3.30 -8.38 -8.36
CA SER A 230 3.91 -7.84 -9.58
C SER A 230 4.64 -8.89 -10.41
N GLY A 231 5.06 -8.49 -11.62
CA GLY A 231 6.15 -9.15 -12.35
C GLY A 231 7.50 -9.01 -11.65
N GLU A 232 8.58 -9.47 -12.30
CA GLU A 232 9.94 -9.50 -11.72
C GLU A 232 10.62 -8.13 -11.65
N ALA A 233 10.24 -7.21 -12.54
CA ALA A 233 10.76 -5.84 -12.57
C ALA A 233 9.71 -4.86 -13.12
N THR A 234 10.04 -3.57 -13.10
CA THR A 234 9.22 -2.52 -13.72
C THR A 234 9.06 -2.76 -15.23
N GLY A 235 7.81 -2.71 -15.72
CA GLY A 235 7.49 -2.95 -17.12
C GLY A 235 7.52 -4.43 -17.56
N MET A 236 7.99 -5.35 -16.70
CA MET A 236 8.03 -6.78 -17.03
C MET A 236 6.71 -7.47 -16.70
N GLN A 237 6.19 -8.20 -17.69
CA GLN A 237 4.97 -9.01 -17.56
C GLN A 237 5.09 -10.04 -16.42
N ILE A 238 4.00 -10.25 -15.70
CA ILE A 238 3.89 -11.34 -14.73
C ILE A 238 3.85 -12.70 -15.45
N LYS A 239 4.67 -13.64 -14.98
CA LYS A 239 4.65 -15.03 -15.47
C LYS A 239 3.28 -15.65 -15.22
N GLU A 240 2.74 -16.32 -16.24
CA GLU A 240 1.40 -16.92 -16.18
C GLU A 240 1.26 -17.94 -15.02
N GLU A 241 2.31 -18.73 -14.77
CA GLU A 241 2.34 -19.70 -13.67
C GLU A 241 2.17 -19.02 -12.30
N LYS A 242 2.83 -17.88 -12.08
CA LYS A 242 2.67 -17.09 -10.85
C LYS A 242 1.24 -16.59 -10.73
N LEU A 243 0.68 -16.09 -11.82
CA LEU A 243 -0.68 -15.54 -11.82
C LEU A 243 -1.74 -16.61 -11.56
N LYS A 244 -1.60 -17.81 -12.17
CA LYS A 244 -2.45 -18.98 -11.88
C LYS A 244 -2.37 -19.37 -10.41
N LYS A 245 -1.16 -19.46 -9.85
CA LYS A 245 -0.95 -19.77 -8.43
C LYS A 245 -1.64 -18.75 -7.52
N PHE A 246 -1.52 -17.45 -7.79
CA PHE A 246 -2.22 -16.43 -7.02
C PHE A 246 -3.75 -16.53 -7.16
N THR A 247 -4.27 -16.78 -8.37
CA THR A 247 -5.71 -16.99 -8.62
C THR A 247 -6.26 -18.16 -7.81
N GLU A 248 -5.47 -19.22 -7.68
CA GLU A 248 -5.83 -20.42 -6.90
C GLU A 248 -5.78 -20.19 -5.39
N LEU A 249 -4.91 -19.29 -4.91
CA LEU A 249 -4.70 -19.07 -3.48
C LEU A 249 -5.56 -17.93 -2.90
N VAL A 250 -5.78 -16.85 -3.65
CA VAL A 250 -6.56 -15.69 -3.19
C VAL A 250 -8.05 -16.00 -3.32
N LYS A 251 -8.77 -16.01 -2.18
CA LYS A 251 -10.21 -16.38 -2.12
C LYS A 251 -11.13 -15.29 -1.60
N CYS A 252 -10.64 -14.46 -0.68
CA CYS A 252 -11.47 -13.53 0.10
C CYS A 252 -11.22 -12.06 -0.23
N ASN A 253 -10.22 -11.78 -1.06
CA ASN A 253 -9.77 -10.46 -1.45
C ASN A 253 -9.77 -10.35 -2.99
N PRO A 254 -9.95 -9.14 -3.54
CA PRO A 254 -9.59 -8.88 -4.92
C PRO A 254 -8.08 -9.12 -5.12
N LEU A 255 -7.73 -9.72 -6.25
CA LEU A 255 -6.33 -9.88 -6.67
C LEU A 255 -5.95 -8.72 -7.60
N GLY A 256 -4.89 -8.01 -7.24
CA GLY A 256 -4.32 -6.96 -8.06
C GLY A 256 -2.99 -7.35 -8.72
N ILE A 257 -2.75 -6.81 -9.91
CA ILE A 257 -1.44 -6.87 -10.58
C ILE A 257 -0.91 -5.46 -10.75
N ALA A 258 0.29 -5.21 -10.24
CA ALA A 258 1.05 -4.01 -10.51
C ALA A 258 2.25 -4.32 -11.39
N SER A 259 2.56 -3.43 -12.34
CA SER A 259 3.67 -3.56 -13.30
C SER A 259 3.43 -4.54 -14.45
N GLY A 260 3.92 -4.16 -15.63
CA GLY A 260 4.07 -5.06 -16.78
C GLY A 260 2.79 -5.43 -17.52
N VAL A 261 1.68 -4.76 -17.24
CA VAL A 261 0.43 -4.91 -17.98
C VAL A 261 0.48 -4.04 -19.24
N THR A 262 0.15 -4.64 -20.39
CA THR A 262 0.05 -3.97 -21.70
C THR A 262 -1.21 -4.46 -22.40
N ASN A 263 -1.66 -3.77 -23.45
CA ASN A 263 -2.73 -4.24 -24.34
C ASN A 263 -2.55 -5.71 -24.78
N LYS A 264 -1.32 -6.12 -25.08
CA LYS A 264 -0.98 -7.46 -25.59
C LYS A 264 -1.19 -8.57 -24.56
N ASN A 265 -0.86 -8.32 -23.29
CA ASN A 265 -0.96 -9.33 -22.23
C ASN A 265 -2.18 -9.14 -21.32
N LEU A 266 -2.95 -8.07 -21.49
CA LEU A 266 -4.18 -7.84 -20.75
C LEU A 266 -5.18 -8.97 -21.01
N ILE A 267 -5.33 -9.43 -22.25
CA ILE A 267 -6.30 -10.47 -22.63
C ILE A 267 -6.13 -11.78 -21.82
N THR A 268 -4.90 -12.13 -21.48
CA THR A 268 -4.60 -13.31 -20.65
C THR A 268 -4.74 -12.98 -19.17
N SER A 269 -4.13 -11.89 -18.71
CA SER A 269 -4.10 -11.54 -17.28
C SER A 269 -5.45 -11.08 -16.71
N ILE A 270 -6.33 -10.49 -17.53
CA ILE A 270 -7.66 -9.99 -17.11
C ILE A 270 -8.59 -11.07 -16.54
N LYS A 271 -8.36 -12.34 -16.92
CA LYS A 271 -9.11 -13.49 -16.42
C LYS A 271 -8.75 -13.86 -14.98
N HIS A 272 -7.60 -13.41 -14.50
CA HIS A 272 -6.99 -13.90 -13.28
C HIS A 272 -6.92 -12.86 -12.17
N ALA A 273 -7.07 -11.58 -12.47
CA ALA A 273 -7.01 -10.49 -11.50
C ALA A 273 -8.19 -9.53 -11.66
N ASP A 274 -8.48 -8.77 -10.61
CA ASP A 274 -9.62 -7.86 -10.50
C ASP A 274 -9.22 -6.39 -10.61
N VAL A 275 -7.97 -6.05 -10.30
CA VAL A 275 -7.45 -4.69 -10.42
C VAL A 275 -6.07 -4.66 -11.06
N PHE A 276 -5.87 -3.68 -11.94
CA PHE A 276 -4.66 -3.56 -12.76
C PHE A 276 -4.07 -2.18 -12.56
N ILE A 277 -2.87 -2.14 -11.97
CA ILE A 277 -2.11 -0.92 -11.70
C ILE A 277 -1.05 -0.76 -12.78
N VAL A 278 -1.21 0.26 -13.64
CA VAL A 278 -0.46 0.40 -14.90
C VAL A 278 0.15 1.79 -15.04
N GLY A 279 1.48 1.86 -15.13
CA GLY A 279 2.22 3.10 -15.44
C GLY A 279 2.99 2.99 -16.75
N THR A 280 4.11 2.27 -16.73
CA THR A 280 5.11 2.22 -17.83
C THR A 280 4.54 2.04 -19.24
N TYR A 281 3.46 1.26 -19.41
CA TYR A 281 2.87 1.07 -20.73
C TYR A 281 2.24 2.35 -21.27
N ILE A 282 1.45 3.06 -20.44
CA ILE A 282 0.70 4.25 -20.83
C ILE A 282 1.51 5.54 -20.74
N GLU A 283 2.70 5.52 -20.13
CA GLU A 283 3.56 6.70 -20.04
C GLU A 283 4.56 6.80 -21.20
N HIS A 284 4.96 8.03 -21.50
CA HIS A 284 6.07 8.34 -22.38
C HIS A 284 7.38 8.20 -21.63
N TYR A 285 8.30 7.38 -22.15
CA TYR A 285 9.51 6.97 -21.44
C TYR A 285 10.49 8.12 -21.09
N VAL A 286 10.46 9.24 -21.83
CA VAL A 286 11.33 10.39 -21.57
C VAL A 286 10.70 11.39 -20.62
N THR A 287 9.41 11.67 -20.79
CA THR A 287 8.75 12.81 -20.13
C THR A 287 7.93 12.38 -18.92
N GLY A 288 7.64 11.07 -18.81
CA GLY A 288 6.69 10.56 -17.81
C GLY A 288 5.25 11.01 -18.04
N ASP A 289 4.95 11.68 -19.16
CA ASP A 289 3.59 12.08 -19.49
C ASP A 289 2.77 10.87 -19.93
N ILE A 290 1.50 10.83 -19.54
CA ILE A 290 0.53 9.86 -20.03
C ILE A 290 0.32 10.09 -21.54
N VAL A 291 0.45 9.01 -22.30
CA VAL A 291 0.18 8.96 -23.74
C VAL A 291 -1.29 8.61 -23.93
N GLU A 292 -2.07 9.61 -24.33
CA GLU A 292 -3.53 9.53 -24.45
C GLU A 292 -4.01 8.35 -25.33
N GLU A 293 -3.38 8.12 -26.50
CA GLU A 293 -3.71 7.00 -27.38
C GLU A 293 -3.63 5.63 -26.66
N LYS A 294 -2.61 5.43 -25.83
CA LYS A 294 -2.42 4.18 -25.09
C LYS A 294 -3.39 4.06 -23.91
N LEU A 295 -3.75 5.20 -23.31
CA LEU A 295 -4.77 5.26 -22.27
C LEU A 295 -6.13 4.82 -22.84
N GLU A 296 -6.54 5.39 -23.98
CA GLU A 296 -7.78 5.05 -24.67
C GLU A 296 -7.83 3.56 -25.06
N GLU A 297 -6.71 3.01 -25.55
CA GLU A 297 -6.62 1.58 -25.87
C GLU A 297 -6.91 0.70 -24.65
N MET A 298 -6.29 1.01 -23.51
CA MET A 298 -6.53 0.27 -22.26
C MET A 298 -7.97 0.40 -21.79
N LEU A 299 -8.50 1.63 -21.76
CA LEU A 299 -9.89 1.90 -21.34
C LEU A 299 -10.89 1.10 -22.18
N LYS A 300 -10.71 1.08 -23.50
CA LYS A 300 -11.56 0.31 -24.41
C LYS A 300 -11.52 -1.19 -24.09
N LEU A 301 -10.35 -1.76 -23.82
CA LEU A 301 -10.22 -3.18 -23.46
C LEU A 301 -10.91 -3.51 -22.14
N PHE A 302 -10.74 -2.67 -21.11
CA PHE A 302 -11.40 -2.85 -19.82
C PHE A 302 -12.93 -2.70 -19.92
N GLN A 303 -13.40 -1.73 -20.68
CA GLN A 303 -14.83 -1.53 -20.93
C GLN A 303 -15.43 -2.76 -21.61
N MET A 304 -14.86 -3.18 -22.74
CA MET A 304 -15.33 -4.35 -23.50
C MET A 304 -15.40 -5.61 -22.62
N TYR A 305 -14.40 -5.82 -21.77
CA TYR A 305 -14.37 -7.01 -20.91
C TYR A 305 -15.42 -6.95 -19.79
N ASN A 306 -15.59 -5.81 -19.13
CA ASN A 306 -16.63 -5.65 -18.10
C ASN A 306 -18.03 -5.81 -18.71
N GLU A 307 -18.30 -5.23 -19.88
CA GLU A 307 -19.58 -5.41 -20.58
C GLU A 307 -19.85 -6.87 -20.92
N MET A 308 -18.83 -7.61 -21.37
CA MET A 308 -18.93 -9.05 -21.60
C MET A 308 -19.28 -9.82 -20.33
N LEU A 309 -18.70 -9.46 -19.18
CA LEU A 309 -18.98 -10.11 -17.90
C LEU A 309 -20.40 -9.84 -17.41
N GLU A 310 -20.93 -8.64 -17.63
CA GLU A 310 -22.31 -8.30 -17.23
C GLU A 310 -23.35 -9.02 -18.11
N LYS A 311 -23.10 -9.16 -19.42
CA LYS A 311 -23.98 -9.94 -20.31
C LYS A 311 -24.08 -11.40 -19.89
N ARG A 312 -22.95 -12.06 -19.61
CA ARG A 312 -22.94 -13.47 -19.17
C ARG A 312 -23.74 -13.70 -17.89
N LYS A 313 -23.71 -12.76 -16.94
CA LYS A 313 -24.54 -12.87 -15.73
C LYS A 313 -26.03 -12.82 -16.03
N GLN A 314 -26.46 -12.04 -17.02
CA GLN A 314 -27.87 -11.94 -17.39
C GLN A 314 -28.35 -13.24 -18.04
N ASP A 315 -27.50 -13.85 -18.86
CA ASP A 315 -27.79 -15.14 -19.52
C ASP A 315 -27.86 -16.30 -18.51
N ASP A 316 -27.01 -16.30 -17.46
CA ASP A 316 -27.01 -17.34 -16.41
C ASP A 316 -28.22 -17.26 -15.45
N ILE A 317 -28.99 -16.16 -15.49
CA ILE A 317 -30.17 -15.92 -14.64
C ILE A 317 -31.49 -16.27 -15.37
N GLN A 318 -31.46 -16.42 -16.70
CA GLN A 318 -32.60 -16.83 -17.53
C GLN A 318 -32.69 -18.34 -17.70
#